data_AF-A0A0C3CP80-F1
#
_entry.id   AF-A0A0C3CP80-F1
#
_cell.length_a   1.000
_cell.length_b   1.000
_cell.length_c   1.000
_cell.angle_alpha   90.00
_cell.angle_beta   90.00
_cell.angle_gamma   90.00
#
_symmetry.space_group_name_H-M   'P 1'
#
loop_
_entity.id
_entity.type
_entity.pdbx_description
1 polymer ?
#
loop_
_entity_poly.entity_id
_entity_poly.type
_entity_poly.pdbx_seq_one_letter_code
_entity_poly.pdbx_strand_id
1 'polypeptide(L)'
;DPNCDTPVEILHVVLLGFVKYFWRDSVSQQKTAGKEILKARLSSFDMTGTGLSRAKGKTYVQYAGSLNGQDFRVILQVAPSVLQGLIPDSHYQAWLALCRLAPLIFQPEITDLPLYLVCSND
;
A
#
# COMPACT_ATOMS: atom_id res chain seq x y z
N ASP A 1 -2.60 19.66 -25.40
CA ASP A 1 -1.65 19.95 -24.31
C ASP A 1 -1.45 18.66 -23.53
N PRO A 2 -0.27 18.02 -23.55
CA PRO A 2 -0.08 16.67 -23.02
C PRO A 2 -0.12 16.58 -21.48
N ASN A 3 -0.33 17.71 -20.79
CA ASN A 3 -0.29 17.83 -19.34
C ASN A 3 -1.66 17.81 -18.64
N CYS A 4 -2.77 17.60 -19.37
CA CYS A 4 -4.12 17.64 -18.79
C CYS A 4 -4.69 16.26 -18.37
N ASP A 5 -4.03 15.15 -18.70
CA ASP A 5 -4.51 13.80 -18.37
C ASP A 5 -3.75 13.22 -17.15
N THR A 6 -4.33 13.36 -15.94
CA THR A 6 -4.20 12.60 -14.65
C THR A 6 -2.97 11.69 -14.34
N PRO A 7 -2.63 11.38 -13.06
CA PRO A 7 -2.48 12.15 -11.82
C PRO A 7 -1.03 11.94 -11.29
N VAL A 8 -0.12 12.88 -11.54
CA VAL A 8 1.27 12.76 -11.04
C VAL A 8 1.33 12.66 -9.51
N GLU A 9 0.33 13.17 -8.80
CA GLU A 9 0.31 13.26 -7.34
C GLU A 9 -0.01 11.94 -6.64
N ILE A 10 -1.03 11.18 -7.06
CA ILE A 10 -1.50 10.02 -6.28
C ILE A 10 -0.42 8.95 -6.11
N LEU A 11 0.28 8.60 -7.20
CA LEU A 11 1.35 7.60 -7.16
C LEU A 11 2.49 8.03 -6.23
N HIS A 12 2.94 9.28 -6.37
CA HIS A 12 4.07 9.80 -5.61
C HIS A 12 3.71 10.09 -4.16
N VAL A 13 2.54 10.67 -3.89
CA VAL A 13 2.09 11.05 -2.55
C VAL A 13 1.71 9.82 -1.74
N VAL A 14 0.97 8.88 -2.32
CA VAL A 14 0.44 7.73 -1.58
C VAL A 14 1.45 6.60 -1.51
N LEU A 15 1.95 6.11 -2.65
CA LEU A 15 2.87 4.97 -2.64
C LEU A 15 4.28 5.36 -2.18
N LEU A 16 4.87 6.40 -2.80
CA LEU A 16 6.23 6.83 -2.46
C LEU A 16 6.30 7.72 -1.22
N GLY A 17 5.18 8.27 -0.76
CA GLY A 17 5.03 8.95 0.52
C GLY A 17 4.55 7.99 1.61
N PHE A 18 3.23 7.95 1.84
CA PHE A 18 2.65 7.24 2.98
C PHE A 18 3.07 5.76 3.07
N VAL A 19 2.85 4.97 2.02
CA VAL A 19 3.13 3.52 2.03
C VAL A 19 4.61 3.24 2.23
N LYS A 20 5.49 3.96 1.54
CA LYS A 20 6.95 3.82 1.67
C LYS A 20 7.42 4.03 3.10
N TYR A 21 7.03 5.14 3.72
CA TYR A 21 7.52 5.47 5.05
C TYR A 21 6.86 4.61 6.12
N PHE A 22 5.57 4.29 6.01
CA PHE A 22 4.90 3.35 6.91
C PHE A 22 5.51 1.96 6.84
N TRP A 23 5.83 1.46 5.64
CA TRP A 23 6.47 0.15 5.50
C TRP A 23 7.86 0.13 6.11
N ARG A 24 8.67 1.15 5.81
CA ARG A 24 10.01 1.30 6.37
C ARG A 24 9.97 1.36 7.90
N ASP A 25 9.04 2.11 8.47
CA ASP A 25 8.85 2.22 9.91
C ASP A 25 8.39 0.89 10.53
N SER A 26 7.39 0.23 9.92
CA SER A 26 6.91 -1.08 10.37
C SER A 26 8.03 -2.12 10.40
N VAL A 27 8.93 -2.11 9.41
CA VAL A 27 10.09 -3.01 9.33
C VAL A 27 11.21 -2.60 10.30
N SER A 28 11.44 -1.31 10.54
CA SER A 28 12.49 -0.82 11.43
C SER A 28 12.20 -1.12 12.90
N GLN A 29 10.91 -1.11 13.30
CA GLN A 29 10.46 -1.46 14.64
C GLN A 29 10.69 -2.95 14.99
N GLN A 30 10.89 -3.81 13.99
CA GLN A 30 11.07 -5.25 14.21
C GLN A 30 12.49 -5.60 14.67
N LYS A 31 12.58 -6.39 15.75
CA LYS A 31 13.80 -7.14 16.11
C LYS A 31 14.01 -8.32 15.15
N THR A 32 15.14 -9.01 15.25
CA THR A 32 15.50 -10.14 14.36
C THR A 32 14.37 -11.17 14.24
N ALA A 33 13.78 -11.61 15.36
CA ALA A 33 12.68 -12.57 15.34
C ALA A 33 11.44 -12.06 14.59
N GLY A 34 11.04 -10.80 14.81
CA GLY A 34 9.92 -10.17 14.10
C GLY A 34 10.19 -10.04 12.60
N LYS A 35 11.43 -9.75 12.20
CA LYS A 35 11.83 -9.72 10.78
C LYS A 35 11.74 -11.09 10.13
N GLU A 36 12.10 -12.16 10.83
CA GLU A 36 11.94 -13.53 10.30
C GLU A 36 10.46 -13.91 10.16
N ILE A 37 9.62 -13.57 11.15
CA ILE A 37 8.16 -13.76 11.04
C ILE A 37 7.60 -13.00 9.84
N LEU A 38 8.00 -11.74 9.66
CA LEU A 38 7.53 -10.90 8.56
C LEU A 38 7.97 -11.47 7.19
N LYS A 39 9.22 -11.93 7.07
CA LYS A 39 9.72 -12.61 5.86
C LYS A 39 8.94 -13.88 5.57
N ALA A 40 8.67 -14.69 6.60
CA ALA A 40 7.91 -15.92 6.46
C ALA A 40 6.48 -15.64 5.98
N ARG A 41 5.76 -14.74 6.65
CA ARG A 41 4.40 -14.32 6.28
C ARG A 41 4.33 -13.80 4.85
N LEU A 42 5.27 -12.93 4.45
CA LEU A 42 5.35 -12.43 3.08
C LEU A 42 5.64 -13.55 2.08
N SER A 43 6.53 -14.48 2.39
CA SER A 43 6.89 -15.58 1.48
C SER A 43 5.80 -16.63 1.36
N SER A 44 4.94 -16.76 2.38
CA SER A 44 3.79 -17.66 2.42
C SER A 44 2.51 -17.05 1.85
N PHE A 45 2.49 -15.74 1.60
CA PHE A 45 1.31 -15.07 1.07
C PHE A 45 1.05 -15.53 -0.37
N ASP A 46 -0.19 -15.93 -0.66
CA ASP A 46 -0.59 -16.25 -2.02
C ASP A 46 -0.66 -14.97 -2.85
N MET A 47 0.18 -14.89 -3.87
CA MET A 47 0.32 -13.74 -4.75
C MET A 47 -0.53 -13.88 -6.02
N THR A 48 -1.38 -14.91 -6.09
CA THR A 48 -2.32 -15.10 -7.19
C THR A 48 -3.21 -13.85 -7.29
N GLY A 49 -3.21 -13.22 -8.47
CA GLY A 49 -3.98 -11.99 -8.73
C GLY A 49 -3.25 -10.67 -8.42
N THR A 50 -2.07 -10.68 -7.79
CA THR A 50 -1.31 -9.43 -7.52
C THR A 50 -0.39 -9.02 -8.68
N GLY A 51 -0.34 -9.81 -9.76
CA GLY A 51 0.51 -9.56 -10.93
C GLY A 51 2.03 -9.73 -10.69
N LEU A 52 2.44 -10.34 -9.57
CA LEU A 52 3.86 -10.58 -9.25
C LEU A 52 4.20 -12.07 -9.16
N SER A 53 5.41 -12.42 -9.58
CA SER A 53 5.98 -13.75 -9.40
C SER A 53 6.56 -13.92 -7.99
N ARG A 54 5.74 -14.44 -7.06
CA ARG A 54 6.06 -14.77 -5.65
C ARG A 54 6.64 -13.58 -4.84
N ALA A 55 5.99 -13.23 -3.74
CA ALA A 55 6.50 -12.20 -2.83
C ALA A 55 7.89 -12.60 -2.34
N LYS A 56 8.90 -11.82 -2.73
CA LYS A 56 10.26 -11.99 -2.22
C LYS A 56 10.29 -11.42 -0.82
N GLY A 57 9.77 -12.16 0.17
CA GLY A 57 9.66 -11.70 1.56
C GLY A 57 11.00 -11.19 2.11
N LYS A 58 12.11 -11.83 1.73
CA LYS A 58 13.46 -11.34 2.00
C LYS A 58 13.70 -9.95 1.41
N THR A 59 13.32 -9.71 0.16
CA THR A 59 13.50 -8.41 -0.52
C THR A 59 12.71 -7.30 0.18
N TYR A 60 11.44 -7.50 0.47
CA TYR A 60 10.59 -6.47 1.08
C TYR A 60 11.03 -6.08 2.50
N VAL A 61 11.66 -6.99 3.23
CA VAL A 61 12.18 -6.71 4.57
C VAL A 61 13.63 -6.20 4.53
N GLN A 62 14.51 -6.80 3.73
CA GLN A 62 15.93 -6.43 3.69
C GLN A 62 16.17 -5.11 2.95
N TYR A 63 15.41 -4.84 1.90
CA TYR A 63 15.57 -3.66 1.05
C TYR A 63 14.39 -2.69 1.20
N ALA A 64 13.75 -2.65 2.37
CA ALA A 64 12.58 -1.80 2.65
C ALA A 64 12.78 -0.30 2.30
N GLY A 65 14.03 0.19 2.28
CA GLY A 65 14.36 1.56 1.91
C GLY A 65 14.53 1.82 0.40
N SER A 66 14.67 0.76 -0.41
CA SER A 66 15.02 0.83 -1.84
C SER A 66 13.95 0.25 -2.77
N LEU A 67 12.75 0.01 -2.23
CA LEU A 67 11.61 -0.48 -2.99
C LEU A 67 11.06 0.60 -3.94
N ASN A 68 10.42 0.16 -5.02
CA ASN A 68 9.82 1.04 -6.02
C ASN A 68 8.29 1.10 -5.90
N GLY A 69 7.64 1.90 -6.74
CA GLY A 69 6.19 2.06 -6.72
C GLY A 69 5.40 0.76 -6.90
N GLN A 70 5.89 -0.18 -7.72
CA GLN A 70 5.22 -1.47 -7.94
C GLN A 70 5.30 -2.35 -6.68
N ASP A 71 6.45 -2.37 -6.01
CA ASP A 71 6.60 -3.07 -4.72
C ASP A 71 5.63 -2.51 -3.67
N PHE A 72 5.47 -1.19 -3.62
CA PHE A 72 4.55 -0.54 -2.66
C PHE A 72 3.08 -0.81 -2.96
N ARG A 73 2.68 -0.99 -4.22
CA ARG A 73 1.31 -1.45 -4.55
C ARG A 73 1.03 -2.82 -3.94
N VAL A 74 2.00 -3.72 -3.98
CA VAL A 74 1.87 -5.05 -3.37
C VAL A 74 1.88 -4.99 -1.85
N ILE A 75 2.79 -4.22 -1.26
CA ILE A 75 2.79 -4.00 0.19
C ILE A 75 1.44 -3.48 0.67
N LEU A 76 0.85 -2.52 -0.05
CA LEU A 76 -0.46 -1.96 0.29
C LEU A 76 -1.58 -3.01 0.30
N GLN A 77 -1.48 -4.07 -0.50
CA GLN A 77 -2.45 -5.16 -0.53
C GLN A 77 -2.24 -6.18 0.61
N VAL A 78 -0.98 -6.44 0.98
CA VAL A 78 -0.65 -7.54 1.92
C VAL A 78 -0.37 -7.08 3.35
N ALA A 79 -0.09 -5.78 3.55
CA ALA A 79 0.35 -5.21 4.82
C ALA A 79 -0.55 -5.58 6.02
N PRO A 80 -1.89 -5.46 5.96
CA PRO A 80 -2.76 -5.83 7.08
C PRO A 80 -2.60 -7.29 7.53
N SER A 81 -2.41 -8.21 6.57
CA SER A 81 -2.28 -9.63 6.87
C SER A 81 -0.92 -9.97 7.45
N VAL A 82 0.15 -9.38 6.91
CA VAL A 82 1.51 -9.72 7.33
C VAL A 82 1.95 -8.98 8.60
N LEU A 83 1.38 -7.81 8.91
CA LEU A 83 1.74 -7.00 10.07
C LEU A 83 0.90 -7.26 11.33
N GLN A 84 -0.17 -8.06 11.24
CA GLN A 84 -1.05 -8.32 12.38
C GLN A 84 -0.27 -8.86 13.60
N GLY A 85 -0.34 -8.14 14.72
CA GLY A 85 0.38 -8.49 15.96
C GLY A 85 1.89 -8.25 15.94
N LEU A 86 2.45 -7.61 14.90
CA LEU A 86 3.88 -7.23 14.83
C LEU A 86 4.13 -5.74 15.10
N ILE A 87 3.09 -4.92 15.05
CA ILE A 87 3.16 -3.47 15.29
C ILE A 87 2.11 -3.06 16.32
N PRO A 88 2.30 -1.93 17.02
CA PRO A 88 1.28 -1.38 17.91
C PRO A 88 -0.08 -1.22 17.23
N ASP A 89 -1.16 -1.42 17.99
CA ASP A 89 -2.53 -1.39 17.46
C ASP A 89 -2.87 -0.08 16.75
N SER A 90 -2.37 1.06 17.24
CA SER A 90 -2.56 2.36 16.59
C SER A 90 -1.97 2.40 15.18
N HIS A 91 -0.76 1.88 14.99
CA HIS A 91 -0.12 1.76 13.67
C HIS A 91 -0.86 0.76 12.78
N TYR A 92 -1.35 -0.34 13.35
CA TYR A 92 -2.15 -1.32 12.63
C TYR A 92 -3.46 -0.72 12.11
N GLN A 93 -4.18 0.05 12.93
CA GLN A 93 -5.39 0.76 12.51
C GLN A 93 -5.10 1.79 11.41
N ALA A 94 -3.95 2.48 11.49
CA ALA A 94 -3.53 3.40 10.44
C ALA A 94 -3.26 2.68 9.10
N TRP A 95 -2.64 1.49 9.13
CA TRP A 95 -2.52 0.63 7.96
C TRP A 95 -3.88 0.21 7.39
N LEU A 96 -4.81 -0.22 8.24
CA LEU A 96 -6.16 -0.59 7.80
C LEU A 96 -6.89 0.59 7.13
N ALA A 97 -6.77 1.80 7.70
CA ALA A 97 -7.35 3.00 7.11
C ALA A 97 -6.74 3.31 5.74
N LEU A 98 -5.40 3.24 5.63
CA LEU A 98 -4.70 3.45 4.36
C LEU A 98 -5.09 2.42 3.29
N CYS A 99 -5.22 1.14 3.67
CA CYS A 99 -5.65 0.07 2.76
C CYS A 99 -7.12 0.22 2.32
N ARG A 100 -8.00 0.77 3.16
CA ARG A 100 -9.40 1.08 2.79
C ARG A 100 -9.48 2.29 1.87
N LEU A 101 -8.59 3.27 2.05
CA LEU A 101 -8.53 4.46 1.21
C LEU A 101 -7.95 4.14 -0.18
N ALA A 102 -7.00 3.20 -0.25
CA ALA A 102 -6.34 2.79 -1.50
C ALA A 102 -7.29 2.55 -2.69
N PRO A 103 -8.33 1.69 -2.62
CA PRO A 103 -9.23 1.46 -3.75
C PRO A 103 -9.95 2.74 -4.20
N LEU A 104 -10.32 3.62 -3.26
CA LEU A 104 -10.99 4.89 -3.58
C LEU A 104 -10.06 5.84 -4.33
N ILE A 105 -8.77 5.84 -3.99
CA ILE A 105 -7.74 6.63 -4.66
C ILE A 105 -7.42 6.08 -6.06
N PHE A 106 -7.39 4.76 -6.21
CA PHE A 106 -7.01 4.10 -7.46
C PHE A 106 -8.19 3.80 -8.39
N GLN A 107 -9.41 4.19 -8.02
CA GLN A 107 -10.59 4.11 -8.87
C GLN A 107 -10.68 5.38 -9.73
N PRO A 108 -10.48 5.29 -11.06
CA PRO A 108 -10.44 6.46 -11.94
C PRO A 108 -11.84 6.99 -12.30
N GLU A 109 -12.92 6.27 -12.00
CA GLU A 109 -14.28 6.59 -12.44
C GLU A 109 -15.29 6.65 -11.30
N ILE A 110 -16.10 7.71 -11.29
CA ILE A 110 -17.29 7.86 -10.45
C ILE A 110 -18.45 7.16 -11.17
N THR A 111 -18.97 6.09 -10.59
CA THR A 111 -20.03 5.27 -11.20
C THR A 111 -21.34 6.05 -11.43
N ASP A 112 -21.57 7.12 -10.67
CA ASP A 112 -22.78 7.95 -10.76
C ASP A 112 -22.44 9.45 -10.91
N LEU A 113 -21.67 9.77 -11.95
CA LEU A 113 -21.32 11.14 -12.31
C LEU A 113 -22.54 12.09 -12.40
N PRO A 114 -23.71 11.67 -12.94
CA PRO A 114 -24.90 12.52 -13.00
C PRO A 114 -25.41 12.97 -11.62
N LEU A 115 -25.39 12.11 -10.59
CA LEU A 115 -25.85 12.46 -9.24
C LEU A 115 -25.08 13.64 -8.62
N TYR A 116 -23.79 13.77 -8.94
CA TYR A 116 -22.91 14.79 -8.37
C TYR A 116 -22.85 16.10 -9.19
N LEU A 117 -23.42 16.11 -10.40
CA LEU A 117 -23.47 17.30 -11.27
C LEU A 117 -24.76 18.12 -11.13
N VAL A 118 -25.76 17.63 -10.38
CA VAL A 118 -27.08 18.29 -10.25
C VAL A 118 -27.05 19.53 -9.35
N CYS A 119 -26.06 19.70 -8.48
CA CYS A 119 -25.98 20.85 -7.55
C CYS A 119 -25.23 22.09 -8.07
N SER A 120 -24.97 22.22 -9.38
CA SER A 120 -24.20 23.35 -9.95
C SER A 120 -24.97 24.21 -10.94
N ASN A 121 -26.30 24.19 -10.91
CA ASN A 121 -27.14 25.16 -11.61
C ASN A 121 -27.86 26.05 -10.58
N ASP A 122 -27.12 27.00 -10.01
CA ASP A 122 -27.64 28.24 -9.43
C ASP A 122 -26.75 29.42 -9.89
#